data_AF-A0A8S0H984-F1
#
_entry.id   AF-A0A8S0H984-F1
#
_cell.length_a   1.000
_cell.length_b   1.000
_cell.length_c   1.000
_cell.angle_alpha   90.00
_cell.angle_beta   90.00
_cell.angle_gamma   90.00
#
_symmetry.space_group_name_H-M   'P 1'
#
loop_
_entity.id
_entity.type
_entity.pdbx_description
1 polymer ?
#
loop_
_entity_poly.entity_id
_entity_poly.type
_entity_poly.pdbx_seq_one_letter_code
_entity_poly.pdbx_strand_id
1 'polypeptide(L)' 'MHRRQLLNLLLAGTALMFPWSVCAAQIRNARLWKDAEKLRLVLDLSGPVQYKTFSLSARSA' A
#
# COMPACT_ATOMS: atom_id res chain seq x y z
N MET A 1 -15.74 -25.61 31.43
CA MET A 1 -15.85 -25.19 30.01
C MET A 1 -16.07 -23.67 29.84
N HIS A 2 -16.82 -23.01 30.74
CA HIS A 2 -17.11 -21.55 30.66
C HIS A 2 -15.90 -20.60 30.68
N ARG A 3 -14.83 -20.90 31.43
CA ARG A 3 -13.64 -20.03 31.53
C ARG A 3 -12.86 -19.92 30.20
N ARG A 4 -12.76 -21.01 29.44
CA ARG A 4 -12.10 -21.02 28.12
C ARG A 4 -12.95 -20.27 27.08
N GLN A 5 -14.28 -20.40 27.18
CA GLN A 5 -15.21 -19.67 26.32
C GLN A 5 -15.15 -18.15 26.58
N LEU A 6 -15.06 -17.73 27.85
CA LEU A 6 -14.88 -16.32 28.23
C LEU A 6 -13.56 -15.76 27.71
N LEU A 7 -12.45 -16.49 27.83
CA LEU A 7 -11.15 -16.06 27.31
C LEU A 7 -11.15 -15.94 25.78
N ASN A 8 -11.76 -16.90 25.07
CA ASN A 8 -11.89 -16.83 23.62
C ASN A 8 -12.76 -15.64 23.19
N LEU A 9 -13.83 -15.34 23.94
CA LEU A 9 -14.72 -14.22 23.64
C LEU A 9 -14.02 -12.87 23.87
N LEU A 10 -13.24 -12.75 24.95
CA LEU A 10 -12.38 -11.59 25.21
C LEU A 10 -11.36 -11.37 24.09
N LEU A 11 -10.67 -12.44 23.66
CA LEU A 11 -9.66 -12.36 22.61
C LEU A 11 -10.27 -12.01 21.24
N ALA A 12 -11.42 -12.59 20.91
CA ALA A 12 -12.17 -12.25 19.70
C ALA A 12 -12.66 -10.79 19.72
N GLY A 13 -13.15 -10.32 20.88
CA GLY A 13 -13.56 -8.92 21.07
C GLY A 13 -12.42 -7.94 20.83
N THR A 14 -11.21 -8.24 21.33
CA THR A 14 -10.03 -7.39 21.09
C THR A 14 -9.58 -7.35 19.64
N ALA A 15 -9.72 -8.46 18.90
CA ALA A 15 -9.36 -8.52 17.48
C ALA A 15 -10.29 -7.66 16.60
N LEU A 16 -11.57 -7.56 16.96
CA LEU A 16 -12.57 -6.75 16.26
C LEU A 16 -12.43 -5.24 16.52
N MET A 17 -11.78 -4.85 17.61
CA MET A 17 -11.54 -3.45 17.97
C MET A 17 -10.28 -2.85 17.35
N PHE A 18 -9.40 -3.67 16.75
CA PHE A 18 -8.21 -3.17 16.08
C PHE A 18 -8.60 -2.59 14.72
N PRO A 19 -8.44 -1.28 14.48
CA PRO A 19 -8.76 -0.72 13.17
C PRO A 19 -7.75 -1.29 12.17
N TRP A 20 -8.21 -2.20 11.31
CA TRP A 20 -7.48 -2.60 10.10
C TRP A 20 -7.54 -1.46 9.07
N SER A 21 -7.00 -0.32 9.44
CA SER A 21 -6.85 0.81 8.53
C SER A 21 -5.63 0.56 7.66
N VAL A 22 -5.82 -0.15 6.55
CA VAL A 22 -4.85 -0.14 5.46
C VAL A 22 -5.06 1.16 4.69
N CYS A 23 -4.35 2.21 5.10
CA CYS A 23 -4.33 3.46 4.33
C CYS A 23 -3.35 3.30 3.17
N ALA A 24 -3.88 3.18 1.95
CA ALA A 24 -3.07 3.28 0.76
C ALA A 24 -2.49 4.70 0.64
N ALA A 25 -1.19 4.80 0.35
CA ALA A 25 -0.57 6.09 0.04
C ALA A 25 -1.22 6.67 -1.22
N GLN A 26 -1.67 7.92 -1.16
CA GLN A 26 -2.28 8.63 -2.28
C GLN A 26 -1.21 9.39 -3.05
N ILE A 27 -1.33 9.40 -4.38
CA ILE A 27 -0.52 10.29 -5.22
C ILE A 27 -1.13 11.69 -5.10
N ARG A 28 -0.36 12.64 -4.58
CA ARG A 28 -0.76 14.04 -4.43
C ARG A 28 -0.42 14.87 -5.66
N ASN A 29 0.66 14.52 -6.36
CA ASN A 29 1.12 15.22 -7.53
C ASN A 29 2.00 14.31 -8.41
N ALA A 30 2.07 14.63 -9.69
CA ALA A 30 2.98 14.00 -10.65
C ALA A 30 3.72 15.10 -11.41
N ARG A 31 5.04 15.07 -11.36
CA ARG A 31 5.90 16.00 -12.10
C ARG A 31 6.72 15.24 -13.12
N LEU A 32 6.74 15.77 -14.34
CA LEU A 32 7.52 15.24 -15.43
C LEU A 32 8.65 16.20 -15.77
N TRP A 33 9.86 15.67 -15.80
CA TRP A 33 11.06 16.39 -16.16
C TRP A 33 11.68 15.65 -17.33
N LYS A 34 11.98 16.37 -18.40
CA LYS A 34 12.59 15.81 -19.60
C LYS A 34 13.84 16.62 -19.90
N ASP A 35 14.96 15.92 -20.05
CA ASP A 35 16.17 16.47 -20.65
C ASP A 35 16.44 15.76 -21.99
N ALA A 36 17.58 16.05 -22.62
CA ALA A 36 17.92 15.46 -23.93
C ALA A 36 18.12 13.94 -23.87
N GLU A 37 18.52 13.38 -22.72
CA GLU A 37 18.95 11.99 -22.56
C GLU A 37 17.98 11.16 -21.73
N LYS A 38 17.17 11.80 -20.87
CA LYS A 38 16.39 11.15 -19.83
C LYS A 38 15.05 11.82 -19.61
N LEU A 39 14.11 10.98 -19.20
CA LEU A 39 12.81 11.37 -18.70
C LEU A 39 12.68 10.91 -17.25
N ARG A 40 12.40 11.85 -16.35
CA ARG A 40 12.20 11.61 -14.93
C ARG A 40 10.76 11.91 -14.56
N LEU A 41 10.08 10.89 -14.05
CA LEU A 41 8.76 11.01 -13.41
C LEU A 41 8.95 11.02 -11.89
N VAL A 42 8.43 12.05 -11.23
CA VAL A 42 8.41 12.16 -9.76
C VAL A 42 6.96 12.16 -9.29
N LEU A 43 6.62 11.21 -8.42
CA LEU A 43 5.31 11.10 -7.79
C LEU A 43 5.41 11.54 -6.34
N ASP A 44 4.62 12.55 -5.94
CA ASP A 44 4.52 12.95 -4.55
C ASP A 44 3.47 12.07 -3.86
N LEU A 45 3.85 11.42 -2.77
CA LEU A 45 3.01 10.46 -2.07
C LEU A 45 2.59 10.99 -0.70
N SER A 46 1.39 10.62 -0.26
CA SER A 46 0.89 10.99 1.07
C SER A 46 1.57 10.24 2.22
N GLY A 47 2.39 9.23 1.92
CA GLY A 47 3.07 8.38 2.89
C GLY A 47 4.03 7.40 2.22
N PRO A 48 4.74 6.58 3.01
CA PRO A 48 5.69 5.60 2.50
C PRO A 48 5.00 4.52 1.68
N VAL A 49 5.66 4.04 0.63
CA VAL A 49 5.17 2.95 -0.23
C VAL A 49 6.31 1.98 -0.55
N GLN A 50 5.97 0.71 -0.71
CA GLN A 50 6.85 -0.27 -1.35
C GLN A 50 6.51 -0.31 -2.85
N TYR A 51 7.49 -0.13 -3.72
CA TYR A 51 7.27 -0.12 -5.16
C TYR A 51 8.06 -1.22 -5.87
N LYS A 52 7.57 -1.68 -7.01
CA LYS A 52 8.24 -2.64 -7.89
C LYS A 52 8.09 -2.18 -9.33
N THR A 53 9.18 -2.18 -10.07
CA THR A 53 9.22 -1.85 -11.49
C THR A 53 9.67 -3.06 -12.29
N PHE A 54 9.12 -3.22 -13.49
CA PHE A 54 9.54 -4.23 -14.45
C PHE A 54 9.30 -3.69 -15.87
N SER A 55 10.06 -4.22 -16.82
CA SER A 55 9.87 -3.92 -18.24
C SER A 55 9.06 -5.05 -18.88
N LEU A 56 8.04 -4.68 -19.65
CA LEU A 56 7.33 -5.61 -20.50
C LEU A 56 8.01 -5.66 -21.86
N SER A 57 8.20 -6.86 -22.41
CA SER A 57 8.54 -7.04 -23.81
C SER A 57 7.29 -6.72 -24.64
N ALA A 58 7.39 -5.72 -25.51
CA ALA A 58 6.32 -5.46 -26.46
C ALA A 58 6.15 -6.68 -27.37
N ARG A 59 4.93 -7.21 -27.45
CA ARG A 59 4.59 -8.14 -28.52
C ARG A 59 4.41 -7.32 -29.79
N SER A 60 5.38 -7.37 -30.69
CA SER A 60 5.20 -6.92 -32.07
C SER A 60 4.21 -7.86 -32.75
N ALA A 61 3.03 -7.34 -33.09
CA ALA A 61 2.09 -7.99 -34.00
C ALA A 61 2.50 -7.74 -35.44
#